data_AF-A0A512IX97-F1
#
_entry.id   AF-A0A512IX97-F1
#
_cell.length_a   1.000
_cell.length_b   1.000
_cell.length_c   1.000
_cell.angle_alpha   90.00
_cell.angle_beta   90.00
_cell.angle_gamma   90.00
#
_symmetry.space_group_name_H-M   'P 1'
#
loop_
_entity.id
_entity.type
_entity.pdbx_description
1 polymer ?
#
loop_
_entity_poly.entity_id
_entity_poly.type
_entity_poly.pdbx_seq_one_letter_code
_entity_poly.pdbx_strand_id
1 'polypeptide(L)'
;MATISGTNGPDNLTGTNDDDIILGLLGNDTITDPGGFNRIDGQDGNDTITGGADFDYIAAGPGDDTIFGRGGNDQIIGEAGNDRIFTEDGDDYAAGNPGDDFLAGGIGRDFLVGEAGRDQVYGEQGDDFVAGGDDDDFLDGGPGDDLVDGDLGNDLLDGQAGNDVLFGDAGDDVMNGRAGSDILDGGLGRDTAIFAFNFLQADIDATGSLVTVGGAGNNGTDTVKNTEVFQFGDRTIVQGDGNVLVDDLFYLSQNPDVFNSGLDAEAHYNSFGWREGRDPNAFFDTSGYLAAYADVRAAGVNPLEHYLNFGWKEGRDPSANFDTSAYLAANPDVAAAGLNPLQHYLEFGAVEGRQTFADGTFLA
;
A
#
# COMPACT_ATOMS: atom_id res chain seq x y z
N MET A 1 16.40 -23.03 35.58
CA MET A 1 17.58 -22.35 35.02
C MET A 1 18.80 -23.23 35.05
N ALA A 2 18.86 -24.17 34.11
CA ALA A 2 20.11 -24.82 33.73
C ALA A 2 20.81 -24.01 32.64
N THR A 3 22.08 -24.36 32.37
CA THR A 3 22.81 -23.86 31.21
C THR A 3 23.33 -25.06 30.45
N ILE A 4 22.90 -25.18 29.19
CA ILE A 4 23.22 -26.26 28.27
C ILE A 4 24.04 -25.64 27.15
N SER A 5 25.20 -26.21 26.86
CA SER A 5 26.09 -25.67 25.85
C SER A 5 26.66 -26.81 25.03
N GLY A 6 26.65 -26.63 23.71
CA GLY A 6 27.27 -27.52 22.75
C GLY A 6 28.78 -27.41 22.71
N THR A 7 29.31 -27.77 21.56
CA THR A 7 30.71 -27.81 21.17
C THR A 7 30.87 -26.99 19.90
N ASN A 8 32.08 -26.92 19.34
CA ASN A 8 32.30 -26.20 18.09
C ASN A 8 32.02 -27.08 16.85
N GLY A 9 31.14 -28.06 16.96
CA GLY A 9 30.71 -28.91 15.86
C GLY A 9 29.26 -29.35 16.09
N PRO A 10 28.66 -30.11 15.15
CA PRO A 10 27.24 -30.41 15.21
C PRO A 10 26.82 -31.13 16.49
N ASP A 11 25.88 -30.53 17.20
CA ASP A 11 25.34 -31.01 18.47
C ASP A 11 23.83 -31.30 18.40
N ASN A 12 23.36 -32.12 19.33
CA ASN A 12 21.94 -32.31 19.59
C ASN A 12 21.70 -31.92 21.05
N LEU A 13 21.12 -30.75 21.25
CA LEU A 13 20.88 -30.17 22.56
C LEU A 13 19.41 -30.33 22.92
N THR A 14 19.13 -30.68 24.17
CA THR A 14 17.77 -30.80 24.68
C THR A 14 17.66 -30.08 26.01
N GLY A 15 16.73 -29.13 26.07
CA GLY A 15 16.35 -28.41 27.28
C GLY A 15 15.69 -29.27 28.35
N THR A 16 15.30 -28.62 29.42
CA THR A 16 14.49 -29.17 30.50
C THR A 16 13.08 -28.59 30.44
N ASN A 17 12.20 -28.92 31.39
CA ASN A 17 10.86 -28.31 31.44
C ASN A 17 10.83 -27.04 32.32
N ASP A 18 11.99 -26.61 32.81
CA ASP A 18 12.18 -25.39 33.59
C ASP A 18 12.99 -24.42 32.72
N ASP A 19 12.93 -23.12 33.00
CA ASP A 19 13.72 -22.10 32.29
C ASP A 19 15.17 -22.54 32.05
N ASP A 20 15.73 -22.33 30.86
CA ASP A 20 17.07 -22.72 30.48
C ASP A 20 17.80 -21.62 29.69
N ILE A 21 19.13 -21.73 29.67
CA ILE A 21 19.98 -21.03 28.72
C ILE A 21 20.64 -22.11 27.86
N ILE A 22 20.33 -22.13 26.57
CA ILE A 22 20.86 -23.11 25.61
C ILE A 22 21.74 -22.40 24.59
N LEU A 23 22.98 -22.87 24.43
CA LEU A 23 23.98 -22.29 23.53
C LEU A 23 24.48 -23.37 22.55
N GLY A 24 24.20 -23.23 21.25
CA GLY A 24 24.68 -24.13 20.18
C GLY A 24 26.20 -24.08 20.02
N LEU A 25 26.70 -22.86 19.78
CA LEU A 25 28.11 -22.48 19.54
C LEU A 25 28.49 -22.43 18.05
N LEU A 26 29.28 -23.38 17.56
CA LEU A 26 29.66 -23.38 16.14
C LEU A 26 29.23 -24.69 15.53
N GLY A 27 28.84 -24.64 14.26
CA GLY A 27 28.42 -25.81 13.52
C GLY A 27 26.91 -25.96 13.58
N ASN A 28 26.40 -26.92 12.80
CA ASN A 28 24.97 -27.05 12.58
C ASN A 28 24.34 -27.88 13.70
N ASP A 29 23.59 -27.22 14.55
CA ASP A 29 23.03 -27.79 15.77
C ASP A 29 21.55 -28.11 15.63
N THR A 30 21.09 -29.09 16.40
CA THR A 30 19.67 -29.35 16.61
C THR A 30 19.34 -29.08 18.05
N ILE A 31 18.54 -28.05 18.30
CA ILE A 31 18.15 -27.61 19.64
C ILE A 31 16.65 -27.86 19.81
N THR A 32 16.27 -28.54 20.88
CA THR A 32 14.86 -28.78 21.22
C THR A 32 14.61 -28.45 22.68
N ASP A 33 13.70 -27.53 22.93
CA ASP A 33 13.26 -27.18 24.28
C ASP A 33 11.81 -27.62 24.52
N PRO A 34 11.52 -28.38 25.59
CA PRO A 34 10.16 -28.85 25.87
C PRO A 34 9.30 -27.90 26.73
N GLY A 35 9.83 -26.78 27.27
CA GLY A 35 9.07 -25.78 28.02
C GLY A 35 9.89 -24.99 29.06
N GLY A 36 9.26 -23.98 29.67
CA GLY A 36 9.94 -22.99 30.51
C GLY A 36 10.20 -21.69 29.75
N PHE A 37 10.64 -20.64 30.46
CA PHE A 37 11.01 -19.37 29.82
C PHE A 37 12.49 -19.39 29.44
N ASN A 38 12.80 -19.61 28.17
CA ASN A 38 14.17 -19.91 27.77
C ASN A 38 14.87 -18.77 27.04
N ARG A 39 16.21 -18.83 27.09
CA ARG A 39 17.07 -18.14 26.13
C ARG A 39 17.80 -19.19 25.31
N ILE A 40 17.55 -19.23 24.02
CA ILE A 40 18.18 -20.13 23.05
C ILE A 40 19.03 -19.29 22.10
N ASP A 41 20.28 -19.71 21.89
CA ASP A 41 21.27 -19.00 21.09
C ASP A 41 22.01 -20.05 20.23
N GLY A 42 21.66 -20.16 18.94
CA GLY A 42 22.26 -21.12 18.00
C GLY A 42 23.74 -20.82 17.73
N GLN A 43 24.03 -19.53 17.47
CA GLN A 43 25.32 -18.96 17.07
C GLN A 43 25.67 -19.31 15.61
N ASP A 44 26.94 -19.59 15.27
CA ASP A 44 27.33 -19.75 13.87
C ASP A 44 26.98 -21.17 13.39
N GLY A 45 26.26 -21.31 12.29
CA GLY A 45 25.91 -22.61 11.73
C GLY A 45 24.53 -22.59 11.13
N ASN A 46 24.17 -23.62 10.39
CA ASN A 46 22.79 -23.77 9.94
C ASN A 46 22.07 -24.67 10.94
N ASP A 47 21.37 -24.06 11.86
CA ASP A 47 20.76 -24.65 13.03
C ASP A 47 19.29 -25.01 12.81
N THR A 48 18.81 -25.95 13.60
CA THR A 48 17.39 -26.26 13.71
C THR A 48 16.98 -26.11 15.16
N ILE A 49 16.17 -25.09 15.43
CA ILE A 49 15.74 -24.72 16.76
C ILE A 49 14.24 -24.99 16.90
N THR A 50 13.85 -25.64 17.99
CA THR A 50 12.44 -25.81 18.37
C THR A 50 12.28 -25.34 19.81
N GLY A 51 11.53 -24.27 19.99
CA GLY A 51 11.10 -23.74 21.29
C GLY A 51 10.00 -24.57 21.94
N GLY A 52 9.53 -24.06 23.09
CA GLY A 52 8.51 -24.67 23.92
C GLY A 52 7.12 -24.04 23.77
N ALA A 53 6.21 -24.36 24.70
CA ALA A 53 4.85 -23.78 24.70
C ALA A 53 4.73 -22.53 25.59
N ASP A 54 5.85 -22.02 26.08
CA ASP A 54 5.99 -20.89 26.97
C ASP A 54 6.79 -19.80 26.24
N PHE A 55 6.72 -18.54 26.69
CA PHE A 55 7.49 -17.44 26.10
C PHE A 55 8.99 -17.77 26.08
N ASP A 56 9.59 -17.74 24.89
CA ASP A 56 11.01 -17.96 24.65
C ASP A 56 11.69 -16.75 23.98
N TYR A 57 12.99 -16.60 24.24
CA TYR A 57 13.88 -15.73 23.47
C TYR A 57 14.81 -16.60 22.63
N ILE A 58 14.68 -16.53 21.30
CA ILE A 58 15.47 -17.34 20.36
C ILE A 58 16.28 -16.40 19.46
N ALA A 59 17.60 -16.59 19.45
CA ALA A 59 18.49 -16.03 18.44
C ALA A 59 19.14 -17.21 17.70
N ALA A 60 18.95 -17.29 16.39
CA ALA A 60 19.48 -18.39 15.60
C ALA A 60 20.98 -18.17 15.33
N GLY A 61 21.34 -16.96 14.90
CA GLY A 61 22.72 -16.55 14.70
C GLY A 61 23.09 -16.56 13.22
N PRO A 62 24.38 -16.45 12.87
CA PRO A 62 24.77 -16.47 11.46
C PRO A 62 24.65 -17.86 10.83
N GLY A 63 23.83 -17.99 9.80
CA GLY A 63 23.62 -19.21 9.01
C GLY A 63 22.28 -19.22 8.32
N ASP A 64 21.98 -20.28 7.56
CA ASP A 64 20.61 -20.49 7.07
C ASP A 64 19.88 -21.40 8.06
N ASP A 65 19.10 -20.81 8.96
CA ASP A 65 18.50 -21.49 10.10
C ASP A 65 17.06 -21.92 9.87
N THR A 66 16.56 -22.77 10.76
CA THR A 66 15.14 -23.13 10.82
C THR A 66 14.67 -23.10 12.25
N ILE A 67 13.73 -22.22 12.56
CA ILE A 67 13.19 -22.01 13.90
C ILE A 67 11.70 -22.34 13.94
N PHE A 68 11.29 -23.07 14.98
CA PHE A 68 9.88 -23.30 15.34
C PHE A 68 9.66 -22.77 16.76
N GLY A 69 8.91 -21.67 16.92
CA GLY A 69 8.57 -21.07 18.23
C GLY A 69 7.69 -22.01 19.06
N ARG A 70 6.62 -22.52 18.41
CA ARG A 70 5.58 -23.42 18.93
C ARG A 70 4.43 -22.69 19.58
N GLY A 71 4.53 -22.40 20.86
CA GLY A 71 3.40 -21.90 21.61
C GLY A 71 3.87 -20.85 22.59
N GLY A 72 3.02 -19.88 22.89
CA GLY A 72 3.43 -18.76 23.74
C GLY A 72 3.89 -17.59 22.89
N ASN A 73 4.19 -16.48 23.54
CA ASN A 73 4.47 -15.23 22.86
C ASN A 73 5.98 -15.09 22.71
N ASP A 74 6.57 -15.56 21.64
CA ASP A 74 8.01 -15.69 21.50
C ASP A 74 8.67 -14.43 20.94
N GLN A 75 9.98 -14.31 21.17
CA GLN A 75 10.84 -13.35 20.49
C GLN A 75 11.91 -14.09 19.72
N ILE A 76 11.85 -14.02 18.39
CA ILE A 76 12.71 -14.78 17.49
C ILE A 76 13.51 -13.83 16.59
N ILE A 77 14.81 -14.07 16.48
CA ILE A 77 15.75 -13.32 15.65
C ILE A 77 16.53 -14.33 14.80
N GLY A 78 16.44 -14.22 13.47
CA GLY A 78 17.23 -15.03 12.53
C GLY A 78 18.72 -14.66 12.58
N GLU A 79 19.01 -13.38 12.35
CA GLU A 79 20.33 -12.74 12.26
C GLU A 79 20.89 -12.65 10.84
N ALA A 80 21.72 -13.57 10.35
CA ALA A 80 22.34 -13.37 9.05
C ALA A 80 22.39 -14.66 8.25
N GLY A 81 21.76 -14.66 7.08
CA GLY A 81 21.58 -15.84 6.23
C GLY A 81 20.11 -15.99 5.87
N ASN A 82 19.76 -17.06 5.17
CA ASN A 82 18.39 -17.22 4.65
C ASN A 82 17.59 -18.14 5.57
N ASP A 83 16.90 -17.55 6.52
CA ASP A 83 16.24 -18.21 7.63
C ASP A 83 14.82 -18.66 7.29
N ARG A 84 14.36 -19.65 8.05
CA ARG A 84 12.96 -20.09 8.06
C ARG A 84 12.43 -20.01 9.48
N ILE A 85 11.55 -19.05 9.73
CA ILE A 85 10.97 -18.80 11.04
C ILE A 85 9.48 -19.15 10.99
N PHE A 86 9.06 -20.06 11.86
CA PHE A 86 7.67 -20.39 12.11
C PHE A 86 7.39 -20.08 13.58
N THR A 87 6.68 -19.01 13.91
CA THR A 87 6.44 -18.64 15.32
C THR A 87 5.34 -19.53 15.93
N GLU A 88 4.32 -19.89 15.14
CA GLU A 88 3.22 -20.83 15.45
C GLU A 88 2.09 -20.21 16.32
N ASP A 89 1.79 -20.72 17.52
CA ASP A 89 0.66 -20.21 18.33
C ASP A 89 1.13 -19.14 19.34
N GLY A 90 0.74 -17.87 19.20
CA GLY A 90 1.20 -16.83 20.11
C GLY A 90 0.94 -15.42 19.60
N ASP A 91 1.09 -14.41 20.47
CA ASP A 91 1.33 -13.04 19.96
C ASP A 91 2.86 -12.87 19.90
N ASP A 92 3.45 -13.12 18.75
CA ASP A 92 4.90 -13.27 18.59
C ASP A 92 5.59 -12.02 18.04
N TYR A 93 6.90 -11.96 18.23
CA TYR A 93 7.79 -11.07 17.51
C TYR A 93 8.83 -11.90 16.75
N ALA A 94 8.98 -11.66 15.45
CA ALA A 94 10.05 -12.24 14.66
C ALA A 94 10.72 -11.21 13.75
N ALA A 95 12.06 -11.29 13.66
CA ALA A 95 12.83 -10.53 12.67
C ALA A 95 13.79 -11.46 11.92
N GLY A 96 13.74 -11.41 10.58
CA GLY A 96 14.68 -12.10 9.69
C GLY A 96 16.11 -11.57 9.88
N ASN A 97 16.26 -10.24 9.76
CA ASN A 97 17.55 -9.53 9.65
C ASN A 97 18.17 -9.80 8.26
N PRO A 98 19.46 -9.52 7.96
CA PRO A 98 19.95 -9.68 6.59
C PRO A 98 19.86 -11.12 6.04
N GLY A 99 19.08 -11.32 4.99
CA GLY A 99 18.73 -12.63 4.45
C GLY A 99 17.67 -12.56 3.36
N ASP A 100 17.57 -13.56 2.49
CA ASP A 100 16.30 -13.82 1.77
C ASP A 100 15.50 -14.80 2.67
N ASP A 101 14.69 -14.27 3.57
CA ASP A 101 14.06 -14.98 4.69
C ASP A 101 12.62 -15.44 4.39
N PHE A 102 12.17 -16.41 5.20
CA PHE A 102 10.77 -16.85 5.24
C PHE A 102 10.27 -16.76 6.68
N LEU A 103 9.22 -15.97 6.92
CA LEU A 103 8.58 -15.80 8.22
C LEU A 103 7.09 -16.20 8.12
N ALA A 104 6.61 -16.99 9.07
CA ALA A 104 5.19 -17.30 9.24
C ALA A 104 4.78 -17.14 10.70
N GLY A 105 3.82 -16.25 10.96
CA GLY A 105 3.29 -15.93 12.29
C GLY A 105 2.48 -17.07 12.88
N GLY A 106 1.42 -17.49 12.20
CA GLY A 106 0.61 -18.61 12.66
C GLY A 106 -0.70 -18.15 13.26
N ILE A 107 -0.92 -18.35 14.55
CA ILE A 107 -2.14 -17.93 15.23
C ILE A 107 -1.78 -16.93 16.33
N GLY A 108 -2.30 -15.72 16.20
CA GLY A 108 -2.36 -14.76 17.30
C GLY A 108 -2.26 -13.35 16.78
N ARG A 109 -1.47 -12.49 17.42
CA ARG A 109 -1.22 -11.15 16.89
C ARG A 109 0.26 -10.91 16.81
N ASP A 110 0.79 -11.07 15.63
CA ASP A 110 2.21 -11.17 15.39
C ASP A 110 2.80 -9.86 14.90
N PHE A 111 4.09 -9.69 15.17
CA PHE A 111 4.91 -8.60 14.67
C PHE A 111 6.10 -9.21 13.92
N LEU A 112 6.04 -9.19 12.59
CA LEU A 112 6.97 -9.87 11.71
C LEU A 112 7.68 -8.85 10.82
N VAL A 113 9.02 -8.92 10.75
CA VAL A 113 9.84 -8.01 9.93
C VAL A 113 10.89 -8.82 9.17
N GLY A 114 10.94 -8.69 7.85
CA GLY A 114 11.99 -9.29 7.00
C GLY A 114 13.36 -8.66 7.26
N GLU A 115 13.41 -7.33 7.19
CA GLU A 115 14.58 -6.44 7.26
C GLU A 115 15.34 -6.29 5.94
N ALA A 116 16.34 -7.10 5.61
CA ALA A 116 17.17 -6.79 4.43
C ALA A 116 17.39 -8.00 3.54
N GLY A 117 16.85 -7.95 2.34
CA GLY A 117 16.89 -9.00 1.34
C GLY A 117 15.48 -9.30 0.86
N ARG A 118 15.30 -10.32 0.02
CA ARG A 118 13.98 -10.56 -0.60
C ARG A 118 13.21 -11.58 0.20
N ASP A 119 12.37 -11.06 1.07
CA ASP A 119 11.70 -11.78 2.12
C ASP A 119 10.30 -12.25 1.69
N GLN A 120 9.86 -13.30 2.37
CA GLN A 120 8.50 -13.81 2.30
C GLN A 120 7.93 -13.82 3.71
N VAL A 121 7.03 -12.89 4.01
CA VAL A 121 6.46 -12.71 5.34
C VAL A 121 4.96 -12.96 5.30
N TYR A 122 4.50 -13.90 6.14
CA TYR A 122 3.10 -14.30 6.27
C TYR A 122 2.61 -14.07 7.71
N GLY A 123 1.64 -13.19 7.94
CA GLY A 123 1.00 -13.04 9.25
C GLY A 123 0.20 -14.28 9.64
N GLU A 124 -0.53 -14.84 8.66
CA GLU A 124 -1.47 -15.96 8.84
C GLU A 124 -2.72 -15.54 9.64
N GLN A 125 -3.10 -16.22 10.72
CA GLN A 125 -4.34 -15.90 11.44
C GLN A 125 -4.07 -14.88 12.55
N GLY A 126 -4.59 -13.68 12.41
CA GLY A 126 -4.32 -12.64 13.39
C GLY A 126 -4.67 -11.25 12.92
N ASP A 127 -4.47 -10.26 13.79
CA ASP A 127 -4.52 -8.84 13.39
C ASP A 127 -3.06 -8.34 13.34
N ASP A 128 -2.32 -8.76 12.32
CA ASP A 128 -0.86 -8.81 12.35
C ASP A 128 -0.21 -7.50 11.88
N PHE A 129 1.06 -7.33 12.27
CA PHE A 129 1.97 -6.38 11.65
C PHE A 129 2.99 -7.15 10.82
N VAL A 130 3.03 -6.88 9.53
CA VAL A 130 3.94 -7.53 8.56
C VAL A 130 4.72 -6.44 7.83
N ALA A 131 6.05 -6.48 7.93
CA ALA A 131 6.94 -5.56 7.21
C ALA A 131 8.00 -6.30 6.40
N GLY A 132 8.24 -5.84 5.17
CA GLY A 132 9.28 -6.35 4.28
C GLY A 132 10.66 -5.83 4.67
N GLY A 133 10.89 -4.54 4.45
CA GLY A 133 12.14 -3.85 4.79
C GLY A 133 12.83 -3.31 3.54
N ASP A 134 14.11 -3.62 3.37
CA ASP A 134 14.87 -3.30 2.16
C ASP A 134 14.75 -4.44 1.12
N ASP A 135 14.66 -4.09 -0.17
CA ASP A 135 14.58 -4.98 -1.34
C ASP A 135 13.14 -5.40 -1.72
N ASP A 136 12.97 -6.20 -2.78
CA ASP A 136 11.65 -6.54 -3.34
C ASP A 136 11.01 -7.74 -2.60
N ASP A 137 9.98 -7.49 -1.80
CA ASP A 137 9.39 -8.44 -0.86
C ASP A 137 8.03 -9.01 -1.28
N PHE A 138 7.66 -10.14 -0.65
CA PHE A 138 6.32 -10.69 -0.69
C PHE A 138 5.71 -10.71 0.71
N LEU A 139 4.60 -9.98 0.88
CA LEU A 139 3.95 -9.78 2.16
C LEU A 139 2.47 -10.21 2.09
N ASP A 140 2.07 -11.09 2.99
CA ASP A 140 0.69 -11.62 3.11
C ASP A 140 0.23 -11.43 4.57
N GLY A 141 -0.73 -10.53 4.80
CA GLY A 141 -1.31 -10.31 6.13
C GLY A 141 -2.02 -11.57 6.62
N GLY A 142 -3.01 -12.02 5.85
CA GLY A 142 -3.75 -13.25 6.12
C GLY A 142 -5.16 -12.93 6.61
N PRO A 143 -5.82 -13.85 7.34
CA PRO A 143 -7.12 -13.53 7.92
C PRO A 143 -7.03 -12.70 9.22
N GLY A 144 -7.52 -11.47 9.16
CA GLY A 144 -7.83 -10.55 10.26
C GLY A 144 -7.60 -9.11 9.82
N ASP A 145 -7.68 -8.14 10.72
CA ASP A 145 -7.47 -6.72 10.34
C ASP A 145 -5.96 -6.39 10.42
N ASP A 146 -5.25 -6.48 9.30
CA ASP A 146 -3.78 -6.46 9.26
C ASP A 146 -3.18 -5.08 8.90
N LEU A 147 -1.93 -4.86 9.31
CA LEU A 147 -1.07 -3.78 8.81
C LEU A 147 0.11 -4.41 8.04
N VAL A 148 0.15 -4.16 6.74
CA VAL A 148 1.18 -4.67 5.83
C VAL A 148 1.99 -3.49 5.28
N ASP A 149 3.30 -3.52 5.45
CA ASP A 149 4.22 -2.41 5.13
C ASP A 149 5.37 -2.89 4.23
N GLY A 150 5.47 -2.35 3.02
CA GLY A 150 6.50 -2.69 2.04
C GLY A 150 7.87 -2.10 2.37
N ASP A 151 7.91 -0.93 3.01
CA ASP A 151 9.12 -0.14 3.22
C ASP A 151 9.84 0.25 1.89
N LEU A 152 11.02 -0.30 1.59
CA LEU A 152 11.87 0.08 0.45
C LEU A 152 11.98 -1.07 -0.55
N GLY A 153 11.20 -1.05 -1.61
CA GLY A 153 11.19 -2.19 -2.52
C GLY A 153 10.24 -2.00 -3.68
N ASN A 154 10.19 -2.95 -4.60
CA ASN A 154 9.00 -3.11 -5.43
C ASN A 154 8.25 -4.34 -4.91
N ASP A 155 7.31 -4.08 -4.02
CA ASP A 155 6.77 -5.10 -3.14
C ASP A 155 5.43 -5.64 -3.64
N LEU A 156 5.13 -6.88 -3.26
CA LEU A 156 3.83 -7.50 -3.49
C LEU A 156 3.11 -7.68 -2.15
N LEU A 157 2.07 -6.87 -1.93
CA LEU A 157 1.31 -6.79 -0.69
C LEU A 157 -0.09 -7.38 -0.87
N ASP A 158 -0.46 -8.33 0.00
CA ASP A 158 -1.77 -8.98 0.01
C ASP A 158 -2.39 -8.92 1.42
N GLY A 159 -3.49 -8.19 1.58
CA GLY A 159 -4.19 -8.07 2.87
C GLY A 159 -5.05 -9.29 3.20
N GLN A 160 -5.55 -9.99 2.17
CA GLN A 160 -6.48 -11.11 2.34
C GLN A 160 -7.86 -10.78 2.92
N ALA A 161 -8.13 -11.08 4.18
CA ALA A 161 -9.50 -11.10 4.68
C ALA A 161 -9.62 -10.38 6.02
N GLY A 162 -10.14 -9.17 5.96
CA GLY A 162 -10.31 -8.26 7.08
C GLY A 162 -10.24 -6.85 6.55
N ASN A 163 -10.22 -5.84 7.42
CA ASN A 163 -10.07 -4.45 6.98
C ASN A 163 -8.61 -4.06 7.13
N ASP A 164 -7.87 -4.20 6.04
CA ASP A 164 -6.42 -4.15 6.07
C ASP A 164 -5.89 -2.75 5.76
N VAL A 165 -4.67 -2.48 6.19
CA VAL A 165 -3.92 -1.27 5.83
C VAL A 165 -2.63 -1.69 5.15
N LEU A 166 -2.51 -1.38 3.86
CA LEU A 166 -1.34 -1.69 3.04
C LEU A 166 -0.61 -0.38 2.69
N PHE A 167 0.67 -0.30 3.05
CA PHE A 167 1.60 0.77 2.68
C PHE A 167 2.66 0.20 1.73
N GLY A 168 2.69 0.63 0.47
CA GLY A 168 3.78 0.29 -0.46
C GLY A 168 5.07 1.09 -0.16
N ASP A 169 4.91 2.29 0.38
CA ASP A 169 5.99 3.21 0.74
C ASP A 169 6.91 3.60 -0.43
N ALA A 170 8.03 2.95 -0.70
CA ALA A 170 8.97 3.43 -1.72
C ALA A 170 9.40 2.37 -2.75
N GLY A 171 8.62 2.26 -3.82
CA GLY A 171 9.04 1.79 -5.12
C GLY A 171 7.83 1.59 -6.03
N ASP A 172 7.87 0.65 -6.98
CA ASP A 172 6.73 0.36 -7.83
C ASP A 172 5.94 -0.83 -7.25
N ASP A 173 5.01 -0.57 -6.35
CA ASP A 173 4.37 -1.60 -5.52
C ASP A 173 3.08 -2.17 -6.12
N VAL A 174 2.75 -3.40 -5.73
CA VAL A 174 1.51 -4.08 -6.13
C VAL A 174 0.73 -4.46 -4.88
N MET A 175 -0.41 -3.81 -4.68
CA MET A 175 -1.26 -3.97 -3.50
C MET A 175 -2.62 -4.61 -3.84
N ASN A 176 -3.06 -5.52 -2.98
CA ASN A 176 -4.36 -6.18 -3.08
C ASN A 176 -4.97 -6.40 -1.69
N GLY A 177 -5.88 -5.51 -1.28
CA GLY A 177 -6.61 -5.66 0.00
C GLY A 177 -7.62 -6.83 0.01
N ARG A 178 -8.09 -7.24 -1.18
CA ARG A 178 -9.05 -8.34 -1.40
C ARG A 178 -10.42 -8.13 -0.74
N ALA A 179 -10.63 -8.64 0.47
CA ALA A 179 -11.95 -8.80 1.05
C ALA A 179 -12.07 -8.04 2.37
N GLY A 180 -12.61 -6.84 2.29
CA GLY A 180 -12.86 -5.98 3.44
C GLY A 180 -12.95 -4.54 3.01
N SER A 181 -12.88 -3.64 3.98
CA SER A 181 -12.81 -2.21 3.67
C SER A 181 -11.41 -1.72 3.94
N ASP A 182 -10.57 -1.80 2.91
CA ASP A 182 -9.12 -1.69 3.06
C ASP A 182 -8.63 -0.25 2.86
N ILE A 183 -7.43 0.03 3.32
CA ILE A 183 -6.70 1.26 3.02
C ILE A 183 -5.45 0.87 2.25
N LEU A 184 -5.33 1.34 1.00
CA LEU A 184 -4.16 1.12 0.16
C LEU A 184 -3.45 2.46 -0.06
N ASP A 185 -2.17 2.53 0.27
CA ASP A 185 -1.31 3.69 0.08
C ASP A 185 -0.04 3.29 -0.65
N GLY A 186 0.08 3.61 -1.94
CA GLY A 186 1.24 3.20 -2.73
C GLY A 186 2.51 4.00 -2.39
N GLY A 187 2.36 5.25 -1.95
CA GLY A 187 3.50 6.07 -1.56
C GLY A 187 4.27 6.65 -2.75
N LEU A 188 5.58 6.38 -2.81
CA LEU A 188 6.54 6.92 -3.77
C LEU A 188 6.92 5.88 -4.82
N GLY A 189 6.32 6.01 -6.00
CA GLY A 189 6.81 5.35 -7.20
C GLY A 189 5.67 5.23 -8.18
N ARG A 190 5.49 4.05 -8.77
CA ARG A 190 4.36 3.79 -9.67
C ARG A 190 3.62 2.55 -9.23
N ASP A 191 2.56 2.78 -8.47
CA ASP A 191 1.92 1.73 -7.69
C ASP A 191 0.66 1.20 -8.36
N THR A 192 0.34 -0.05 -8.05
CA THR A 192 -0.80 -0.78 -8.61
C THR A 192 -1.74 -1.29 -7.52
N ALA A 193 -2.96 -0.77 -7.47
CA ALA A 193 -4.06 -1.37 -6.71
C ALA A 193 -4.83 -2.39 -7.56
N ILE A 194 -4.97 -3.62 -7.06
CA ILE A 194 -5.66 -4.73 -7.75
C ILE A 194 -7.06 -4.94 -7.18
N PHE A 195 -8.03 -5.14 -8.08
CA PHE A 195 -9.42 -5.47 -7.76
C PHE A 195 -9.88 -6.73 -8.51
N ALA A 196 -10.50 -7.65 -7.79
CA ALA A 196 -10.97 -8.94 -8.35
C ALA A 196 -12.24 -8.84 -9.22
N PHE A 197 -12.88 -7.68 -9.28
CA PHE A 197 -14.09 -7.41 -10.07
C PHE A 197 -13.79 -6.57 -11.30
N ASN A 198 -14.73 -6.53 -12.24
CA ASN A 198 -14.62 -5.74 -13.46
C ASN A 198 -14.93 -4.27 -13.19
N PHE A 199 -14.34 -3.36 -13.96
CA PHE A 199 -14.44 -1.91 -13.76
C PHE A 199 -15.89 -1.40 -13.69
N LEU A 200 -16.74 -1.82 -14.63
CA LEU A 200 -18.15 -1.37 -14.68
C LEU A 200 -19.03 -1.98 -13.57
N GLN A 201 -18.49 -2.87 -12.74
CA GLN A 201 -19.15 -3.39 -11.54
C GLN A 201 -18.75 -2.60 -10.29
N ALA A 202 -17.72 -1.75 -10.39
CA ALA A 202 -17.23 -0.93 -9.29
C ALA A 202 -18.15 0.28 -9.05
N ASP A 203 -18.33 0.62 -7.77
CA ASP A 203 -18.79 1.93 -7.33
C ASP A 203 -17.55 2.77 -7.02
N ILE A 204 -17.27 3.77 -7.86
CA ILE A 204 -16.04 4.57 -7.81
C ILE A 204 -16.40 6.00 -7.42
N ASP A 205 -15.81 6.48 -6.33
CA ASP A 205 -15.73 7.90 -6.01
C ASP A 205 -14.27 8.36 -6.14
N ALA A 206 -14.01 9.16 -7.17
CA ALA A 206 -12.71 9.77 -7.45
C ALA A 206 -12.81 11.31 -7.36
N THR A 207 -13.64 11.83 -6.45
CA THR A 207 -13.88 13.28 -6.33
C THR A 207 -12.91 14.03 -5.42
N GLY A 208 -11.90 13.36 -4.87
CA GLY A 208 -10.88 13.95 -3.99
C GLY A 208 -9.54 13.21 -4.05
N SER A 209 -8.65 13.47 -3.09
CA SER A 209 -7.34 12.79 -2.98
C SER A 209 -7.44 11.35 -2.51
N LEU A 210 -8.59 10.94 -2.01
CA LEU A 210 -8.90 9.55 -1.69
C LEU A 210 -9.86 9.05 -2.77
N VAL A 211 -9.45 7.99 -3.44
CA VAL A 211 -10.35 7.22 -4.30
C VAL A 211 -11.02 6.19 -3.41
N THR A 212 -12.35 6.09 -3.46
CA THR A 212 -13.03 4.92 -2.86
C THR A 212 -13.52 3.99 -3.95
N VAL A 213 -13.23 2.70 -3.80
CA VAL A 213 -13.62 1.66 -4.74
C VAL A 213 -14.46 0.61 -4.00
N GLY A 214 -15.75 0.53 -4.32
CA GLY A 214 -16.65 -0.50 -3.81
C GLY A 214 -16.94 -1.58 -4.86
N GLY A 215 -16.82 -2.86 -4.50
CA GLY A 215 -17.14 -3.98 -5.39
C GLY A 215 -18.62 -4.37 -5.39
N ALA A 216 -19.12 -4.90 -6.52
CA ALA A 216 -20.44 -5.53 -6.57
C ALA A 216 -20.47 -6.81 -5.71
N GLY A 217 -21.10 -6.75 -4.53
CA GLY A 217 -21.30 -7.94 -3.68
C GLY A 217 -21.10 -7.75 -2.17
N ASN A 218 -20.83 -6.53 -1.69
CA ASN A 218 -20.48 -6.23 -0.29
C ASN A 218 -19.16 -6.89 0.17
N ASN A 219 -18.12 -6.83 -0.67
CA ASN A 219 -16.76 -7.15 -0.25
C ASN A 219 -16.10 -6.01 0.54
N GLY A 220 -16.87 -5.01 0.98
CA GLY A 220 -16.38 -3.79 1.62
C GLY A 220 -16.13 -2.65 0.63
N THR A 221 -15.46 -1.61 1.08
CA THR A 221 -15.12 -0.42 0.27
C THR A 221 -13.70 0.00 0.59
N ASP A 222 -12.87 -0.01 -0.43
CA ASP A 222 -11.44 0.26 -0.29
C ASP A 222 -11.19 1.75 -0.47
N THR A 223 -10.26 2.28 0.31
CA THR A 223 -9.76 3.64 0.20
C THR A 223 -8.36 3.59 -0.36
N VAL A 224 -8.16 4.15 -1.55
CA VAL A 224 -6.87 4.15 -2.26
C VAL A 224 -6.34 5.56 -2.38
N LYS A 225 -5.05 5.73 -2.10
CA LYS A 225 -4.30 6.98 -2.28
C LYS A 225 -2.89 6.69 -2.80
N ASN A 226 -2.27 7.72 -3.38
CA ASN A 226 -0.92 7.66 -3.94
C ASN A 226 -0.74 6.39 -4.81
N THR A 227 -1.59 6.24 -5.84
CA THR A 227 -1.59 5.06 -6.69
C THR A 227 -1.94 5.47 -8.12
N GLU A 228 -1.09 5.10 -9.07
CA GLU A 228 -1.23 5.50 -10.48
C GLU A 228 -1.98 4.44 -11.29
N VAL A 229 -1.94 3.17 -10.89
CA VAL A 229 -2.49 2.05 -11.66
C VAL A 229 -3.60 1.35 -10.90
N PHE A 230 -4.79 1.30 -11.50
CA PHE A 230 -5.93 0.56 -10.97
C PHE A 230 -6.22 -0.62 -11.88
N GLN A 231 -5.92 -1.83 -11.41
CA GLN A 231 -6.09 -3.06 -12.17
C GLN A 231 -7.39 -3.76 -11.79
N PHE A 232 -8.37 -3.74 -12.70
CA PHE A 232 -9.62 -4.50 -12.57
C PHE A 232 -9.55 -5.79 -13.38
N GLY A 233 -10.48 -6.72 -13.14
CA GLY A 233 -10.53 -8.03 -13.80
C GLY A 233 -10.64 -7.98 -15.34
N ASP A 234 -11.14 -6.88 -15.90
CA ASP A 234 -11.34 -6.69 -17.34
C ASP A 234 -10.46 -5.61 -17.98
N ARG A 235 -9.96 -4.64 -17.21
CA ARG A 235 -9.15 -3.53 -17.71
C ARG A 235 -8.25 -2.93 -16.63
N THR A 236 -7.04 -2.56 -17.02
CA THR A 236 -6.17 -1.67 -16.25
C THR A 236 -6.44 -0.23 -16.63
N ILE A 237 -6.66 0.62 -15.63
CA ILE A 237 -6.75 2.08 -15.77
C ILE A 237 -5.44 2.66 -15.23
N VAL A 238 -4.79 3.51 -16.01
CA VAL A 238 -3.57 4.20 -15.60
C VAL A 238 -3.91 5.68 -15.50
N GLN A 239 -3.80 6.26 -14.31
CA GLN A 239 -4.06 7.68 -14.10
C GLN A 239 -2.91 8.52 -14.67
N GLY A 240 -3.25 9.67 -15.26
CA GLY A 240 -2.27 10.65 -15.69
C GLY A 240 -1.32 10.17 -16.79
N ASP A 241 -1.69 9.14 -17.56
CA ASP A 241 -0.88 8.63 -18.68
C ASP A 241 -0.88 9.57 -19.91
N GLY A 242 -1.66 10.66 -19.85
CA GLY A 242 -1.57 11.80 -20.76
C GLY A 242 -1.62 13.17 -20.08
N ASN A 243 -2.81 13.73 -19.97
CA ASN A 243 -3.05 15.05 -19.43
C ASN A 243 -3.51 14.87 -17.99
N VAL A 244 -2.67 15.21 -17.03
CA VAL A 244 -2.91 15.13 -15.58
C VAL A 244 -4.22 15.76 -15.08
N LEU A 245 -4.88 16.60 -15.87
CA LEU A 245 -6.21 17.13 -15.53
C LEU A 245 -7.37 16.29 -16.04
N VAL A 246 -7.14 15.26 -16.85
CA VAL A 246 -8.13 14.23 -17.11
C VAL A 246 -7.83 13.12 -16.12
N ASP A 247 -8.74 12.95 -15.16
CA ASP A 247 -8.66 11.83 -14.24
C ASP A 247 -9.33 10.65 -14.92
N ASP A 248 -8.55 9.69 -15.40
CA ASP A 248 -9.01 8.51 -16.13
C ASP A 248 -10.03 7.68 -15.36
N LEU A 249 -9.83 7.56 -14.05
CA LEU A 249 -10.69 6.79 -13.18
C LEU A 249 -12.03 7.49 -13.01
N PHE A 250 -12.02 8.80 -12.75
CA PHE A 250 -13.21 9.63 -12.74
C PHE A 250 -13.91 9.61 -14.11
N TYR A 251 -13.18 9.87 -15.18
CA TYR A 251 -13.74 10.06 -16.51
C TYR A 251 -14.39 8.78 -17.01
N LEU A 252 -13.72 7.63 -16.91
CA LEU A 252 -14.26 6.36 -17.38
C LEU A 252 -15.41 5.85 -16.51
N SER A 253 -15.41 6.12 -15.19
CA SER A 253 -16.52 5.73 -14.30
C SER A 253 -17.79 6.53 -14.60
N GLN A 254 -17.68 7.81 -14.95
CA GLN A 254 -18.81 8.64 -15.37
C GLN A 254 -19.26 8.37 -16.81
N ASN A 255 -18.42 7.74 -17.62
CA ASN A 255 -18.65 7.56 -19.06
C ASN A 255 -18.48 6.10 -19.53
N PRO A 256 -19.40 5.18 -19.16
CA PRO A 256 -19.29 3.76 -19.51
C PRO A 256 -19.24 3.48 -21.01
N ASP A 257 -19.82 4.35 -21.85
CA ASP A 257 -19.74 4.23 -23.30
C ASP A 257 -18.32 4.42 -23.83
N VAL A 258 -17.53 5.31 -23.21
CA VAL A 258 -16.11 5.52 -23.52
C VAL A 258 -15.30 4.32 -23.08
N PHE A 259 -15.53 3.83 -21.85
CA PHE A 259 -14.89 2.60 -21.37
C PHE A 259 -15.11 1.43 -22.35
N ASN A 260 -16.35 1.21 -22.77
CA ASN A 260 -16.72 0.12 -23.70
C ASN A 260 -16.15 0.31 -25.12
N SER A 261 -15.83 1.54 -25.52
CA SER A 261 -15.19 1.81 -26.81
C SER A 261 -13.71 1.41 -26.84
N GLY A 262 -13.10 1.20 -25.67
CA GLY A 262 -11.66 0.94 -25.53
C GLY A 262 -10.79 2.18 -25.78
N LEU A 263 -11.40 3.36 -25.93
CA LEU A 263 -10.66 4.61 -25.98
C LEU A 263 -10.09 4.94 -24.59
N ASP A 264 -8.93 5.56 -24.66
CA ASP A 264 -8.23 6.27 -23.59
C ASP A 264 -8.99 7.55 -23.23
N ALA A 265 -9.01 7.92 -21.95
CA ALA A 265 -9.89 8.98 -21.45
C ALA A 265 -9.49 10.34 -22.02
N GLU A 266 -8.20 10.66 -22.04
CA GLU A 266 -7.63 11.88 -22.61
C GLU A 266 -7.90 11.98 -24.10
N ALA A 267 -7.63 10.89 -24.82
CA ALA A 267 -7.82 10.82 -26.25
C ALA A 267 -9.29 11.09 -26.60
N HIS A 268 -10.21 10.50 -25.84
CA HIS A 268 -11.64 10.75 -25.98
C HIS A 268 -12.00 12.18 -25.60
N TYR A 269 -11.55 12.67 -24.44
CA TYR A 269 -11.88 14.02 -23.97
C TYR A 269 -11.44 15.09 -24.97
N ASN A 270 -10.18 15.03 -25.42
CA ASN A 270 -9.60 15.99 -26.35
C ASN A 270 -10.29 15.99 -27.71
N SER A 271 -10.70 14.82 -28.20
CA SER A 271 -11.31 14.66 -29.52
C SER A 271 -12.81 14.96 -29.53
N PHE A 272 -13.52 14.57 -28.46
CA PHE A 272 -14.98 14.52 -28.40
C PHE A 272 -15.54 15.05 -27.07
N GLY A 273 -15.02 14.59 -25.94
CA GLY A 273 -15.65 14.75 -24.62
C GLY A 273 -15.94 16.21 -24.26
N TRP A 274 -15.03 17.13 -24.53
CA TRP A 274 -15.29 18.55 -24.23
C TRP A 274 -16.40 19.17 -25.08
N ARG A 275 -16.63 18.66 -26.31
CA ARG A 275 -17.74 19.10 -27.19
C ARG A 275 -19.06 18.46 -26.79
N GLU A 276 -18.99 17.31 -26.13
CA GLU A 276 -20.12 16.59 -25.57
C GLU A 276 -20.51 17.13 -24.18
N GLY A 277 -19.69 18.01 -23.60
CA GLY A 277 -19.94 18.61 -22.29
C GLY A 277 -19.60 17.68 -21.12
N ARG A 278 -18.80 16.64 -21.34
CA ARG A 278 -18.34 15.72 -20.30
C ARG A 278 -17.28 16.38 -19.45
N ASP A 279 -17.22 16.08 -18.15
CA ASP A 279 -16.25 16.68 -17.24
C ASP A 279 -15.00 15.81 -17.16
N PRO A 280 -13.78 16.38 -17.27
CA PRO A 280 -12.52 15.62 -17.27
C PRO A 280 -12.08 15.18 -15.87
N ASN A 281 -12.56 15.87 -14.83
CA ASN A 281 -12.31 15.58 -13.42
C ASN A 281 -13.44 16.19 -12.57
N ALA A 282 -13.47 15.90 -11.28
CA ALA A 282 -14.52 16.36 -10.37
C ALA A 282 -14.59 17.89 -10.13
N PHE A 283 -13.55 18.63 -10.53
CA PHE A 283 -13.38 20.06 -10.25
C PHE A 283 -13.40 20.95 -11.49
N PHE A 284 -13.61 20.38 -12.68
CA PHE A 284 -13.75 21.12 -13.93
C PHE A 284 -15.12 20.83 -14.58
N ASP A 285 -15.99 21.84 -14.63
CA ASP A 285 -17.30 21.74 -15.27
C ASP A 285 -17.17 22.22 -16.72
N THR A 286 -17.06 21.29 -17.67
CA THR A 286 -16.87 21.61 -19.09
C THR A 286 -18.01 22.45 -19.63
N SER A 287 -19.25 22.07 -19.31
CA SER A 287 -20.44 22.74 -19.82
C SER A 287 -20.62 24.11 -19.18
N GLY A 288 -20.45 24.19 -17.86
CA GLY A 288 -20.49 25.42 -17.09
C GLY A 288 -19.39 26.41 -17.48
N TYR A 289 -18.17 25.94 -17.74
CA TYR A 289 -17.08 26.81 -18.21
C TYR A 289 -17.42 27.46 -19.56
N LEU A 290 -17.96 26.69 -20.50
CA LEU A 290 -18.41 27.23 -21.80
C LEU A 290 -19.67 28.10 -21.68
N ALA A 291 -20.47 27.93 -20.63
CA ALA A 291 -21.63 28.77 -20.35
C ALA A 291 -21.21 30.13 -19.77
N ALA A 292 -20.35 30.12 -18.75
CA ALA A 292 -19.81 31.28 -18.06
C ALA A 292 -18.93 32.15 -18.98
N TYR A 293 -18.13 31.52 -19.86
CA TYR A 293 -17.13 32.18 -20.67
C TYR A 293 -17.48 32.16 -22.17
N ALA A 294 -18.33 33.10 -22.57
CA ALA A 294 -18.86 33.19 -23.92
C ALA A 294 -17.77 33.40 -25.00
N ASP A 295 -16.64 34.00 -24.66
CA ASP A 295 -15.49 34.19 -25.55
C ASP A 295 -14.77 32.87 -25.84
N VAL A 296 -14.58 32.01 -24.83
CA VAL A 296 -14.01 30.65 -24.98
C VAL A 296 -14.93 29.80 -25.85
N ARG A 297 -16.24 29.83 -25.55
CA ARG A 297 -17.26 29.16 -26.37
C ARG A 297 -17.26 29.64 -27.82
N ALA A 298 -17.13 30.95 -28.04
CA ALA A 298 -17.08 31.52 -29.39
C ALA A 298 -15.78 31.17 -30.14
N ALA A 299 -14.67 31.02 -29.40
CA ALA A 299 -13.39 30.57 -29.96
C ALA A 299 -13.42 29.09 -30.38
N GLY A 300 -14.31 28.28 -29.77
CA GLY A 300 -14.46 26.87 -30.12
C GLY A 300 -13.22 26.03 -29.79
N VAL A 301 -12.49 26.42 -28.74
CA VAL A 301 -11.30 25.75 -28.22
C VAL A 301 -11.66 24.84 -27.05
N ASN A 302 -10.80 23.86 -26.75
CA ASN A 302 -10.96 22.99 -25.59
C ASN A 302 -10.94 23.83 -24.29
N PRO A 303 -12.01 23.82 -23.48
CA PRO A 303 -12.11 24.64 -22.28
C PRO A 303 -11.09 24.27 -21.21
N LEU A 304 -10.76 22.98 -21.05
CA LEU A 304 -9.73 22.53 -20.09
C LEU A 304 -8.36 23.08 -20.49
N GLU A 305 -8.00 22.96 -21.77
CA GLU A 305 -6.75 23.49 -22.32
C GLU A 305 -6.70 25.03 -22.24
N HIS A 306 -7.82 25.70 -22.47
CA HIS A 306 -7.92 27.15 -22.29
C HIS A 306 -7.67 27.54 -20.84
N TYR A 307 -8.32 26.87 -19.88
CA TYR A 307 -8.14 27.13 -18.47
C TYR A 307 -6.68 26.94 -18.06
N LEU A 308 -6.08 25.80 -18.43
CA LEU A 308 -4.68 25.44 -18.19
C LEU A 308 -3.69 26.53 -18.61
N ASN A 309 -3.89 27.06 -19.82
CA ASN A 309 -2.94 27.98 -20.43
C ASN A 309 -3.19 29.46 -20.09
N PHE A 310 -4.46 29.84 -19.95
CA PHE A 310 -4.91 31.24 -19.89
C PHE A 310 -5.89 31.49 -18.74
N GLY A 311 -6.93 30.67 -18.61
CA GLY A 311 -8.08 30.98 -17.75
C GLY A 311 -7.72 31.25 -16.29
N TRP A 312 -6.87 30.43 -15.68
CA TRP A 312 -6.48 30.64 -14.28
C TRP A 312 -5.70 31.96 -14.06
N LYS A 313 -4.91 32.39 -15.05
CA LYS A 313 -4.17 33.67 -15.01
C LYS A 313 -5.08 34.87 -15.16
N GLU A 314 -6.23 34.66 -15.80
CA GLU A 314 -7.30 35.65 -15.94
C GLU A 314 -8.25 35.65 -14.73
N GLY A 315 -8.02 34.77 -13.75
CA GLY A 315 -8.87 34.62 -12.56
C GLY A 315 -10.23 33.99 -12.87
N ARG A 316 -10.33 33.22 -13.96
CA ARG A 316 -11.55 32.45 -14.29
C ARG A 316 -11.59 31.19 -13.47
N ASP A 317 -12.78 30.82 -13.01
CA ASP A 317 -13.01 29.59 -12.25
C ASP A 317 -13.34 28.40 -13.14
N PRO A 318 -12.80 27.19 -12.86
CA PRO A 318 -13.03 25.99 -13.66
C PRO A 318 -14.38 25.31 -13.37
N SER A 319 -14.97 25.53 -12.19
CA SER A 319 -16.28 25.01 -11.80
C SER A 319 -16.85 25.79 -10.61
N ALA A 320 -18.10 25.49 -10.23
CA ALA A 320 -18.71 26.03 -9.02
C ALA A 320 -18.03 25.54 -7.72
N ASN A 321 -17.27 24.45 -7.78
CA ASN A 321 -16.65 23.79 -6.64
C ASN A 321 -15.18 24.17 -6.45
N PHE A 322 -14.65 25.08 -7.28
CA PHE A 322 -13.25 25.48 -7.23
C PHE A 322 -13.11 26.98 -7.56
N ASP A 323 -12.74 27.79 -6.58
CA ASP A 323 -12.44 29.21 -6.76
C ASP A 323 -10.92 29.41 -6.90
N THR A 324 -10.52 29.80 -8.11
CA THR A 324 -9.12 30.01 -8.52
C THR A 324 -8.45 31.09 -7.68
N SER A 325 -9.16 32.19 -7.45
CA SER A 325 -8.61 33.37 -6.78
C SER A 325 -8.51 33.12 -5.27
N ALA A 326 -9.53 32.49 -4.68
CA ALA A 326 -9.52 32.09 -3.28
C ALA A 326 -8.45 31.03 -2.99
N TYR A 327 -8.29 30.05 -3.89
CA TYR A 327 -7.24 29.03 -3.76
C TYR A 327 -5.85 29.67 -3.73
N LEU A 328 -5.52 30.54 -4.70
CA LEU A 328 -4.22 31.22 -4.74
C LEU A 328 -4.02 32.17 -3.55
N ALA A 329 -5.08 32.82 -3.06
CA ALA A 329 -5.01 33.68 -1.88
C ALA A 329 -4.75 32.89 -0.59
N ALA A 330 -5.34 31.70 -0.47
CA ALA A 330 -5.13 30.80 0.67
C ALA A 330 -3.77 30.09 0.62
N ASN A 331 -3.17 29.98 -0.56
CA ASN A 331 -1.93 29.24 -0.84
C ASN A 331 -0.85 30.16 -1.48
N PRO A 332 -0.22 31.05 -0.69
CA PRO A 332 0.74 32.02 -1.22
C PRO A 332 1.99 31.39 -1.85
N ASP A 333 2.35 30.18 -1.44
CA ASP A 333 3.42 29.36 -2.00
C ASP A 333 3.12 28.99 -3.47
N VAL A 334 1.90 28.51 -3.76
CA VAL A 334 1.42 28.19 -5.11
C VAL A 334 1.38 29.44 -5.97
N ALA A 335 0.85 30.54 -5.42
CA ALA A 335 0.78 31.83 -6.11
C ALA A 335 2.17 32.41 -6.42
N ALA A 336 3.11 32.33 -5.47
CA ALA A 336 4.49 32.81 -5.66
C ALA A 336 5.26 31.97 -6.69
N ALA A 337 5.01 30.66 -6.72
CA ALA A 337 5.56 29.75 -7.72
C ALA A 337 4.93 29.94 -9.12
N GLY A 338 3.77 30.61 -9.21
CA GLY A 338 3.05 30.80 -10.47
C GLY A 338 2.49 29.51 -11.03
N LEU A 339 2.13 28.56 -10.14
CA LEU A 339 1.57 27.27 -10.52
C LEU A 339 0.07 27.40 -10.82
N ASN A 340 -0.43 26.55 -11.73
CA ASN A 340 -1.85 26.45 -11.99
C ASN A 340 -2.55 25.89 -10.73
N PRO A 341 -3.55 26.58 -10.17
CA PRO A 341 -4.15 26.18 -8.89
C PRO A 341 -4.95 24.88 -8.97
N LEU A 342 -5.64 24.61 -10.08
CA LEU A 342 -6.39 23.36 -10.24
C LEU A 342 -5.42 22.18 -10.39
N GLN A 343 -4.40 22.34 -11.25
CA GLN A 343 -3.38 21.31 -11.42
C GLN A 343 -2.67 21.01 -10.10
N HIS A 344 -2.21 22.05 -9.40
CA HIS A 344 -1.59 21.90 -8.10
C HIS A 344 -2.52 21.20 -7.11
N TYR A 345 -3.81 21.54 -7.09
CA TYR A 345 -4.75 20.89 -6.19
C TYR A 345 -4.92 19.40 -6.49
N LEU A 346 -5.10 19.03 -7.76
CA LEU A 346 -5.24 17.62 -8.15
C LEU A 346 -3.97 16.81 -7.88
N GLU A 347 -2.79 17.38 -8.13
CA GLU A 347 -1.51 16.68 -7.95
C GLU A 347 -1.04 16.64 -6.47
N PHE A 348 -1.28 17.70 -5.70
CA PHE A 348 -0.68 17.84 -4.35
C PHE A 348 -1.67 18.36 -3.31
N GLY A 349 -2.43 19.40 -3.67
CA GLY A 349 -3.19 20.17 -2.70
C GLY A 349 -4.29 19.37 -2.00
N ALA A 350 -4.89 18.40 -2.68
CA ALA A 350 -5.88 17.52 -2.09
C ALA A 350 -5.24 16.65 -0.99
N VAL A 351 -4.06 16.08 -1.21
CA VAL A 351 -3.31 15.28 -0.22
C VAL A 351 -2.84 16.16 0.95
N GLU A 352 -2.44 17.40 0.67
CA GLU A 352 -2.04 18.38 1.69
C GLU A 352 -3.23 18.97 2.50
N GLY A 353 -4.47 18.54 2.21
CA GLY A 353 -5.68 19.02 2.90
C GLY A 353 -6.08 20.46 2.55
N ARG A 354 -5.57 21.00 1.44
CA ARG A 354 -5.95 22.34 0.95
C ARG A 354 -7.43 22.34 0.54
N GLN A 355 -8.06 23.52 0.61
CA GLN A 355 -9.48 23.68 0.31
C GLN A 355 -9.67 24.24 -1.11
N THR A 356 -10.69 23.79 -1.84
CA THR A 356 -11.00 24.30 -3.19
C THR A 356 -11.86 25.56 -3.21
N PHE A 357 -12.58 25.81 -2.11
CA PHE A 357 -13.54 26.92 -1.92
C PHE A 357 -14.70 26.89 -2.92
N ALA A 358 -15.94 26.89 -2.42
CA ALA A 358 -17.10 27.08 -3.28
C ALA A 358 -17.16 28.53 -3.74
N ASP A 359 -17.03 28.75 -5.05
CA ASP A 359 -16.96 30.08 -5.69
C ASP A 359 -18.20 30.92 -5.35
N GLY A 360 -19.39 30.33 -5.41
CA GLY A 360 -20.64 31.05 -5.17
C GLY A 360 -20.96 32.15 -6.20
N THR A 361 -20.05 32.43 -7.15
CA THR A 361 -20.23 33.36 -8.27
C THR A 361 -20.13 32.71 -9.65
N PHE A 362 -19.66 31.46 -9.76
CA PHE A 362 -19.80 30.63 -10.95
C PHE A 362 -21.27 30.49 -11.36
N LEU A 363 -21.66 31.13 -12.46
CA LEU A 363 -22.99 31.00 -13.05
C LEU A 363 -22.90 30.00 -14.21
N ALA A 364 -23.19 28.73 -13.90
CA ALA A 364 -23.33 27.66 -14.89
C ALA A 364 -24.48 27.93 -15.89
#